data_AF-A0AAV5JPS4-F1
#
_entry.id   AF-A0AAV5JPS4-F1
#
_cell.length_a   1.000
_cell.length_b   1.000
_cell.length_c   1.000
_cell.angle_alpha   90.00
_cell.angle_beta   90.00
_cell.angle_gamma   90.00
#
_symmetry.space_group_name_H-M   'P 1'
#
loop_
_entity.id
_entity.type
_entity.pdbx_description
1 polymer ?
#
loop_
_entity_poly.entity_id
_entity_poly.type
_entity_poly.pdbx_seq_one_letter_code
_entity_poly.pdbx_strand_id
1 'polypeptide(L)'
;MGNIVIDDRLKDESGAERLIVDAAVELASHGHNVHIFTAHHDKNRCFEETRAGTFPVTVYGDFLPRHIFYRLHAVCAYLRCIFVALCVLLMWSSFDVILADQVSVVIPLLKLKRSMKVVFYCHFPDMLLAQHTTLLRRLYRKPLDFLEELTTGMADMILVNSRFTASTFANTFRHLHAKGIRPSVLYPAVNVDQFGKPNSYMLNFLSINRFERKKNINLAVSAFAKLQKLKGGVLKNCSVADATLTIAGGYDKRLRENVEYLEELKSLAEREGVANSINFITSCSTAERNSLLSQCLCVLYTPKDEHFGIVPLEAMAAHKPVIACNSGGPVETVKNEVAGFLCDPTAEDFALAMAKFIQDPEMAKRMGEDARQHVIDSFSTKTFGQHLNQILLDVVKSKED
;
A
#
# COMPACT_ATOMS: atom_id res chain seq x y z
N MET A 1 -26.73 -9.99 -0.11
CA MET A 1 -25.90 -11.13 0.33
C MET A 1 -25.32 -10.79 1.70
N GLY A 2 -25.10 -11.80 2.55
CA GLY A 2 -24.36 -11.64 3.78
C GLY A 2 -22.87 -11.87 3.51
N ASN A 3 -22.07 -10.82 3.62
CA ASN A 3 -20.63 -10.86 3.38
C ASN A 3 -19.88 -10.73 4.70
N ILE A 4 -18.86 -11.56 4.90
CA ILE A 4 -17.93 -11.41 6.02
C ILE A 4 -16.62 -10.85 5.52
N VAL A 5 -16.01 -9.96 6.31
CA VAL A 5 -14.58 -9.70 6.23
C VAL A 5 -13.89 -10.25 7.50
N ILE A 6 -12.89 -11.11 7.32
CA ILE A 6 -12.06 -11.63 8.42
C ILE A 6 -10.69 -11.00 8.29
N ASP A 7 -10.27 -10.33 9.36
CA ASP A 7 -9.02 -9.58 9.42
C ASP A 7 -8.26 -9.87 10.71
N ASP A 8 -6.94 -10.07 10.67
CA ASP A 8 -6.17 -10.42 11.89
C ASP A 8 -6.19 -9.29 12.94
N ARG A 9 -6.26 -8.03 12.51
CA ARG A 9 -6.18 -6.87 13.39
C ARG A 9 -6.73 -5.60 12.74
N LEU A 10 -7.67 -4.95 13.42
CA LEU A 10 -8.05 -3.57 13.09
C LEU A 10 -7.35 -2.54 13.99
N LYS A 11 -6.33 -1.88 13.45
CA LYS A 11 -5.55 -0.80 14.07
C LYS A 11 -5.22 0.31 13.06
N ASP A 12 -5.25 1.57 13.49
CA ASP A 12 -5.11 2.73 12.59
C ASP A 12 -3.66 3.02 12.13
N GLU A 13 -2.95 2.05 11.53
CA GLU A 13 -1.52 2.20 11.19
C GLU A 13 -1.01 1.46 9.94
N SER A 14 -1.83 0.61 9.28
CA SER A 14 -1.35 -0.17 8.13
C SER A 14 -2.26 -0.08 6.90
N GLY A 15 -1.64 -0.07 5.72
CA GLY A 15 -2.37 0.00 4.44
C GLY A 15 -3.16 -1.27 4.11
N ALA A 16 -2.82 -2.41 4.73
CA ALA A 16 -3.60 -3.64 4.57
C ALA A 16 -4.94 -3.54 5.31
N GLU A 17 -4.92 -3.06 6.55
CA GLU A 17 -6.11 -2.90 7.38
C GLU A 17 -7.05 -1.83 6.80
N ARG A 18 -6.50 -0.75 6.21
CA ARG A 18 -7.30 0.25 5.49
C ARG A 18 -8.07 -0.36 4.33
N LEU A 19 -7.45 -1.27 3.56
CA LEU A 19 -8.11 -1.92 2.43
C LEU A 19 -9.32 -2.75 2.86
N ILE A 20 -9.22 -3.44 3.99
CA ILE A 20 -10.30 -4.25 4.56
C ILE A 20 -11.45 -3.37 5.03
N VAL A 21 -11.15 -2.22 5.65
CA VAL A 21 -12.17 -1.24 6.03
C VAL A 21 -12.84 -0.64 4.78
N ASP A 22 -12.07 -0.24 3.77
CA ASP A 22 -12.63 0.28 2.52
C ASP A 22 -13.52 -0.77 1.82
N ALA A 23 -13.11 -2.05 1.84
CA ALA A 23 -13.93 -3.15 1.34
C ALA A 23 -15.26 -3.27 2.09
N ALA A 24 -15.23 -3.21 3.41
CA ALA A 24 -16.43 -3.30 4.22
C ALA A 24 -17.38 -2.12 4.00
N VAL A 25 -16.85 -0.89 3.93
CA VAL A 25 -17.63 0.33 3.65
C VAL A 25 -18.31 0.23 2.30
N GLU A 26 -17.55 -0.13 1.26
CA GLU A 26 -18.09 -0.15 -0.11
C GLU A 26 -19.03 -1.34 -0.33
N LEU A 27 -18.79 -2.51 0.28
CA LEU A 27 -19.77 -3.60 0.21
C LEU A 27 -21.08 -3.22 0.92
N ALA A 28 -21.01 -2.53 2.06
CA ALA A 28 -22.19 -2.02 2.74
C ALA A 28 -22.94 -0.97 1.89
N SER A 29 -22.21 -0.08 1.19
CA SER A 29 -22.80 0.92 0.28
C SER A 29 -23.54 0.30 -0.90
N HIS A 30 -23.14 -0.91 -1.33
CA HIS A 30 -23.81 -1.71 -2.35
C HIS A 30 -24.97 -2.57 -1.81
N GLY A 31 -25.36 -2.39 -0.53
CA GLY A 31 -26.52 -3.06 0.07
C GLY A 31 -26.22 -4.47 0.61
N HIS A 32 -24.96 -4.85 0.75
CA HIS A 32 -24.60 -6.11 1.41
C HIS A 32 -24.67 -5.99 2.93
N ASN A 33 -25.03 -7.09 3.59
CA ASN A 33 -24.94 -7.18 5.04
C ASN A 33 -23.50 -7.58 5.41
N VAL A 34 -22.70 -6.62 5.87
CA VAL A 34 -21.27 -6.80 6.13
C VAL A 34 -21.03 -7.00 7.63
N HIS A 35 -20.16 -7.95 7.97
CA HIS A 35 -19.67 -8.15 9.34
C HIS A 35 -18.16 -8.31 9.35
N ILE A 36 -17.45 -7.61 10.25
CA ILE A 36 -16.00 -7.79 10.41
C ILE A 36 -15.70 -8.65 11.64
N PHE A 37 -14.87 -9.69 11.47
CA PHE A 37 -14.28 -10.44 12.57
C PHE A 37 -12.80 -10.15 12.66
N THR A 38 -12.33 -9.82 13.87
CA THR A 38 -10.90 -9.58 14.09
C THR A 38 -10.39 -10.15 15.40
N ALA A 39 -9.08 -10.39 15.48
CA ALA A 39 -8.48 -10.88 16.70
C ALA A 39 -8.23 -9.75 17.73
N HIS A 40 -8.20 -8.50 17.30
CA HIS A 40 -8.00 -7.33 18.16
C HIS A 40 -8.56 -6.06 17.51
N HIS A 41 -9.23 -5.23 18.31
CA HIS A 41 -9.73 -3.91 17.91
C HIS A 41 -9.45 -2.90 19.03
N ASP A 42 -8.58 -1.93 18.75
CA ASP A 42 -8.27 -0.86 19.70
C ASP A 42 -9.20 0.33 19.42
N LYS A 43 -10.22 0.53 20.26
CA LYS A 43 -11.20 1.62 20.11
C LYS A 43 -10.58 3.03 20.14
N ASN A 44 -9.39 3.18 20.71
CA ASN A 44 -8.67 4.45 20.74
C ASN A 44 -7.79 4.65 19.50
N ARG A 45 -7.55 3.59 18.72
CA ARG A 45 -6.64 3.55 17.58
C ARG A 45 -7.22 2.70 16.45
N CYS A 46 -8.40 3.09 15.97
CA CYS A 46 -9.09 2.41 14.88
C CYS A 46 -9.67 3.41 13.88
N PHE A 47 -9.95 2.92 12.68
CA PHE A 47 -10.62 3.68 11.64
C PHE A 47 -12.02 4.12 12.09
N GLU A 48 -12.40 5.35 11.76
CA GLU A 48 -13.66 5.96 12.21
C GLU A 48 -14.87 5.11 11.82
N GLU A 49 -14.84 4.51 10.64
CA GLU A 49 -15.89 3.66 10.08
C GLU A 49 -16.16 2.42 10.96
N THR A 50 -15.11 1.85 11.55
CA THR A 50 -15.20 0.71 12.48
C THR A 50 -15.73 1.11 13.86
N ARG A 51 -15.58 2.39 14.23
CA ARG A 51 -16.01 2.95 15.51
C ARG A 51 -17.43 3.52 15.46
N ALA A 52 -17.79 4.16 14.35
CA ALA A 52 -19.09 4.76 14.09
C ALA A 52 -20.20 3.70 13.94
N GLY A 53 -19.83 2.44 13.73
CA GLY A 53 -20.77 1.33 13.62
C GLY A 53 -21.43 1.24 12.25
N THR A 54 -20.74 1.67 11.18
CA THR A 54 -21.19 1.49 9.78
C THR A 54 -21.49 0.02 9.47
N PHE A 55 -20.74 -0.89 10.11
CA PHE A 55 -20.96 -2.34 10.11
C PHE A 55 -20.54 -2.91 11.47
N PRO A 56 -21.13 -4.05 11.89
CA PRO A 56 -20.73 -4.73 13.12
C PRO A 56 -19.29 -5.24 13.07
N VAL A 57 -18.55 -5.03 14.16
CA VAL A 57 -17.21 -5.56 14.38
C VAL A 57 -17.24 -6.47 15.60
N THR A 58 -16.80 -7.72 15.45
CA THR A 58 -16.70 -8.69 16.54
C THR A 58 -15.26 -9.11 16.76
N VAL A 59 -14.84 -9.04 18.02
CA VAL A 59 -13.47 -9.38 18.43
C VAL A 59 -13.45 -10.74 19.12
N TYR A 60 -12.57 -11.63 18.68
CA TYR A 60 -12.32 -12.92 19.32
C TYR A 60 -10.83 -13.09 19.63
N GLY A 61 -10.49 -13.72 20.77
CA GLY A 61 -9.10 -14.10 21.02
C GLY A 61 -8.17 -12.95 21.41
N ASP A 62 -8.73 -11.84 21.91
CA ASP A 62 -7.92 -10.68 22.36
C ASP A 62 -6.90 -11.07 23.45
N PHE A 63 -7.23 -12.08 24.25
CA PHE A 63 -6.36 -12.66 25.28
C PHE A 63 -5.14 -13.42 24.73
N LEU A 64 -5.11 -13.78 23.44
CA LEU A 64 -4.01 -14.55 22.85
C LEU A 64 -2.76 -13.68 22.67
N PRO A 65 -1.57 -14.17 23.07
CA PRO A 65 -0.36 -13.35 23.07
C PRO A 65 0.06 -12.97 21.64
N ARG A 66 0.64 -11.77 21.50
CA ARG A 66 1.20 -11.25 20.23
C ARG A 66 2.59 -11.81 19.91
N HIS A 67 3.27 -12.31 20.93
CA HIS A 67 4.59 -12.92 20.85
C HIS A 67 4.84 -13.72 22.12
N ILE A 68 5.73 -14.70 22.03
CA ILE A 68 6.21 -15.47 23.18
C ILE A 68 7.68 -15.09 23.38
N PHE A 69 8.01 -14.48 24.54
CA PHE A 69 9.35 -13.94 24.83
C PHE A 69 9.92 -13.01 23.74
N TYR A 70 9.10 -12.11 23.19
CA TYR A 70 9.47 -11.23 22.06
C TYR A 70 9.94 -11.98 20.79
N ARG A 71 9.53 -13.24 20.65
CA ARG A 71 9.78 -14.11 19.49
C ARG A 71 8.47 -14.72 19.00
N LEU A 72 8.52 -15.43 17.87
CA LEU A 72 7.40 -16.20 17.31
C LEU A 72 6.16 -15.37 16.92
N HIS A 73 6.35 -14.10 16.54
CA HIS A 73 5.27 -13.21 16.10
C HIS A 73 4.36 -13.84 15.03
N ALA A 74 4.94 -14.47 14.00
CA ALA A 74 4.17 -15.12 12.93
C ALA A 74 3.31 -16.28 13.46
N VAL A 75 3.85 -17.12 14.35
CA VAL A 75 3.09 -18.24 14.94
C VAL A 75 1.93 -17.72 15.79
N CYS A 76 2.17 -16.67 16.59
CA CYS A 76 1.12 -16.02 17.36
C CYS A 76 0.01 -15.43 16.47
N ALA A 77 0.36 -14.79 15.35
CA ALA A 77 -0.61 -14.29 14.37
C ALA A 77 -1.45 -15.44 13.78
N TYR A 78 -0.80 -16.55 13.38
CA TYR A 78 -1.50 -17.71 12.83
C TYR A 78 -2.49 -18.31 13.85
N LEU A 79 -2.07 -18.47 15.10
CA LEU A 79 -2.94 -18.99 16.16
C LEU A 79 -4.14 -18.08 16.43
N ARG A 80 -3.95 -16.76 16.38
CA ARG A 80 -5.02 -15.77 16.55
C ARG A 80 -6.03 -15.83 15.41
N CYS A 81 -5.55 -15.81 14.16
CA CYS A 81 -6.39 -15.97 12.97
C CYS A 81 -7.17 -17.30 13.00
N ILE A 82 -6.52 -18.42 13.35
CA ILE A 82 -7.16 -19.73 13.48
C ILE A 82 -8.27 -19.69 14.55
N PHE A 83 -8.01 -19.07 15.70
CA PHE A 83 -9.00 -18.94 16.76
C PHE A 83 -10.23 -18.15 16.30
N VAL A 84 -10.04 -17.01 15.63
CA VAL A 84 -11.13 -16.23 15.04
C VAL A 84 -11.93 -17.07 14.04
N ALA A 85 -11.25 -17.77 13.13
CA ALA A 85 -11.88 -18.62 12.13
C ALA A 85 -12.70 -19.76 12.76
N LEU A 86 -12.21 -20.37 13.85
CA LEU A 86 -12.95 -21.38 14.61
C LEU A 86 -14.19 -20.79 15.29
N CYS A 87 -14.10 -19.59 15.87
CA CYS A 87 -15.27 -18.90 16.44
C CYS A 87 -16.32 -18.62 15.37
N VAL A 88 -15.93 -18.11 14.19
CA VAL A 88 -16.84 -17.89 13.06
C VAL A 88 -17.47 -19.21 12.60
N LEU A 89 -16.67 -20.27 12.49
CA LEU A 89 -17.15 -21.59 12.06
C LEU A 89 -18.18 -22.17 13.04
N LEU A 90 -17.93 -22.09 14.35
CA LEU A 90 -18.71 -22.77 15.38
C LEU A 90 -19.88 -21.95 15.93
N MET A 91 -19.76 -20.63 16.01
CA MET A 91 -20.73 -19.77 16.72
C MET A 91 -21.69 -19.02 15.80
N TRP A 92 -21.39 -18.93 14.50
CA TRP A 92 -22.18 -18.17 13.54
C TRP A 92 -22.86 -19.08 12.52
N SER A 93 -23.95 -18.59 11.92
CA SER A 93 -24.56 -19.22 10.74
C SER A 93 -23.58 -19.18 9.54
N SER A 94 -23.90 -19.87 8.45
CA SER A 94 -23.12 -19.72 7.21
C SER A 94 -23.31 -18.34 6.60
N PHE A 95 -22.32 -17.90 5.82
CA PHE A 95 -22.34 -16.68 5.04
C PHE A 95 -22.13 -17.01 3.56
N ASP A 96 -22.51 -16.09 2.68
CA ASP A 96 -22.38 -16.32 1.24
C ASP A 96 -20.91 -16.28 0.82
N VAL A 97 -20.21 -15.24 1.28
CA VAL A 97 -18.79 -15.00 0.97
C VAL A 97 -18.03 -14.55 2.21
N ILE A 98 -16.82 -15.05 2.37
CA ILE A 98 -15.80 -14.52 3.27
C ILE A 98 -14.67 -13.90 2.45
N LEU A 99 -14.38 -12.64 2.70
CA LEU A 99 -13.12 -12.01 2.35
C LEU A 99 -12.14 -12.23 3.51
N ALA A 100 -11.09 -13.01 3.28
CA ALA A 100 -10.02 -13.27 4.25
C ALA A 100 -8.73 -12.59 3.82
N ASP A 101 -8.00 -12.02 4.78
CA ASP A 101 -6.73 -11.35 4.54
C ASP A 101 -5.61 -11.90 5.45
N GLN A 102 -4.39 -11.37 5.29
CA GLN A 102 -3.13 -11.73 5.99
C GLN A 102 -2.68 -13.20 5.90
N VAL A 103 -3.45 -14.14 6.47
CA VAL A 103 -2.99 -15.52 6.72
C VAL A 103 -3.91 -16.54 6.07
N SER A 104 -3.39 -17.26 5.07
CA SER A 104 -4.18 -18.24 4.30
C SER A 104 -4.57 -19.50 5.08
N VAL A 105 -3.96 -19.77 6.25
CA VAL A 105 -4.22 -20.96 7.08
C VAL A 105 -5.67 -21.08 7.57
N VAL A 106 -6.43 -19.99 7.55
CA VAL A 106 -7.85 -19.99 7.93
C VAL A 106 -8.75 -20.59 6.85
N ILE A 107 -8.33 -20.56 5.58
CA ILE A 107 -9.14 -20.95 4.42
C ILE A 107 -9.67 -22.40 4.55
N PRO A 108 -8.87 -23.43 4.90
CA PRO A 108 -9.38 -24.79 5.08
C PRO A 108 -10.46 -24.90 6.15
N LEU A 109 -10.32 -24.16 7.26
CA LEU A 109 -11.28 -24.18 8.37
C LEU A 109 -12.61 -23.59 7.94
N LEU A 110 -12.57 -22.45 7.24
CA LEU A 110 -13.76 -21.78 6.73
C LEU A 110 -14.49 -22.62 5.69
N LYS A 111 -13.75 -23.35 4.84
CA LYS A 111 -14.32 -24.25 3.82
C LYS A 111 -14.92 -25.55 4.36
N LEU A 112 -14.81 -25.83 5.67
CA LEU A 112 -15.56 -26.93 6.30
C LEU A 112 -17.08 -26.74 6.13
N LYS A 113 -17.55 -25.48 6.11
CA LYS A 113 -18.90 -25.13 5.66
C LYS A 113 -18.89 -24.94 4.13
N ARG A 114 -19.21 -26.02 3.39
CA ARG A 114 -19.21 -26.03 1.91
C ARG A 114 -20.07 -24.95 1.24
N SER A 115 -21.04 -24.38 1.96
CA SER A 115 -21.86 -23.30 1.44
C SER A 115 -21.12 -21.97 1.32
N MET A 116 -19.99 -21.80 2.01
CA MET A 116 -19.27 -20.54 2.12
C MET A 116 -18.19 -20.43 1.04
N LYS A 117 -18.18 -19.32 0.30
CA LYS A 117 -17.10 -18.99 -0.63
C LYS A 117 -16.01 -18.22 0.09
N VAL A 118 -14.76 -18.53 -0.19
CA VAL A 118 -13.62 -17.84 0.42
C VAL A 118 -12.83 -17.11 -0.65
N VAL A 119 -12.86 -15.78 -0.60
CA VAL A 119 -12.02 -14.89 -1.39
C VAL A 119 -10.83 -14.50 -0.52
N PHE A 120 -9.62 -14.80 -0.97
CA PHE A 120 -8.40 -14.49 -0.22
C PHE A 120 -7.68 -13.29 -0.84
N TYR A 121 -7.50 -12.22 -0.07
CA TYR A 121 -6.75 -11.05 -0.51
C TYR A 121 -5.28 -11.17 -0.06
N CYS A 122 -4.40 -11.44 -1.00
CA CYS A 122 -2.96 -11.55 -0.79
C CYS A 122 -2.30 -10.18 -1.02
N HIS A 123 -2.03 -9.44 0.06
CA HIS A 123 -1.28 -8.18 -0.01
C HIS A 123 0.15 -8.40 -0.47
N PHE A 124 0.79 -9.44 0.09
CA PHE A 124 2.12 -9.88 -0.25
C PHE A 124 2.33 -11.30 0.32
N PRO A 125 3.01 -12.23 -0.39
CA PRO A 125 3.27 -13.56 0.15
C PRO A 125 4.16 -13.50 1.42
N ASP A 126 3.75 -14.16 2.50
CA ASP A 126 4.52 -14.16 3.76
C ASP A 126 5.92 -14.77 3.55
N MET A 127 6.00 -15.74 2.63
CA MET A 127 7.25 -16.38 2.18
C MET A 127 8.36 -15.38 1.78
N LEU A 128 7.99 -14.18 1.33
CA LEU A 128 8.93 -13.13 0.93
C LEU A 128 9.19 -12.07 2.02
N LEU A 129 8.36 -12.00 3.07
CA LEU A 129 8.62 -11.14 4.25
C LEU A 129 9.71 -11.74 5.16
N ALA A 130 9.90 -13.05 5.11
CA ALA A 130 10.93 -13.74 5.87
C ALA A 130 12.31 -13.56 5.21
N GLN A 131 13.22 -12.85 5.90
CA GLN A 131 14.63 -12.81 5.51
C GLN A 131 15.27 -14.20 5.65
N HIS A 132 15.53 -14.87 4.51
CA HIS A 132 16.15 -16.19 4.40
C HIS A 132 17.67 -16.16 4.68
N THR A 133 18.08 -15.49 5.76
CA THR A 133 19.48 -15.16 6.06
C THR A 133 20.30 -16.33 6.58
N THR A 134 19.67 -17.39 7.11
CA THR A 134 20.38 -18.57 7.65
C THR A 134 19.72 -19.89 7.24
N LEU A 135 20.53 -20.96 7.12
CA LEU A 135 20.07 -22.32 6.77
C LEU A 135 19.00 -22.84 7.74
N LEU A 136 19.15 -22.56 9.04
CA LEU A 136 18.18 -22.98 10.07
C LEU A 136 16.82 -22.27 9.91
N ARG A 137 16.82 -20.97 9.58
CA ARG A 137 15.58 -20.23 9.30
C ARG A 137 14.89 -20.73 8.04
N ARG A 138 15.65 -21.05 6.99
CA ARG A 138 15.12 -21.67 5.77
C ARG A 138 14.46 -23.03 6.07
N LEU A 139 15.10 -23.88 6.88
CA LEU A 139 14.57 -25.20 7.21
C LEU A 139 13.29 -25.11 8.06
N TYR A 140 13.25 -24.20 9.04
CA TYR A 140 12.07 -23.94 9.86
C TYR A 140 10.89 -23.38 9.06
N ARG A 141 11.17 -22.55 8.05
CA ARG A 141 10.14 -21.85 7.28
C ARG A 141 9.54 -22.71 6.16
N LYS A 142 10.30 -23.63 5.56
CA LYS A 142 9.81 -24.57 4.53
C LYS A 142 8.43 -25.20 4.79
N PRO A 143 8.13 -25.77 5.98
CA PRO A 143 6.80 -26.31 6.25
C PRO A 143 5.70 -25.24 6.30
N LEU A 144 6.01 -24.04 6.78
CA LEU A 144 5.06 -22.91 6.79
C LEU A 144 4.79 -22.40 5.37
N ASP A 145 5.83 -22.28 4.54
CA ASP A 145 5.68 -21.84 3.15
C ASP A 145 4.91 -22.87 2.31
N PHE A 146 5.16 -24.17 2.55
CA PHE A 146 4.37 -25.23 1.92
C PHE A 146 2.91 -25.21 2.36
N LEU A 147 2.66 -25.00 3.65
CA LEU A 147 1.31 -24.85 4.18
C LEU A 147 0.62 -23.64 3.57
N GLU A 148 1.29 -22.48 3.52
CA GLU A 148 0.79 -21.24 2.93
C GLU A 148 0.40 -21.44 1.47
N GLU A 149 1.25 -22.07 0.65
CA GLU A 149 0.95 -22.36 -0.75
C GLU A 149 -0.29 -23.26 -0.88
N LEU A 150 -0.36 -24.33 -0.09
CA LEU A 150 -1.49 -25.25 -0.10
C LEU A 150 -2.79 -24.57 0.31
N THR A 151 -2.79 -23.83 1.43
CA THR A 151 -4.00 -23.23 1.98
C THR A 151 -4.48 -22.06 1.12
N THR A 152 -3.56 -21.28 0.55
CA THR A 152 -3.89 -20.23 -0.44
C THR A 152 -4.58 -20.83 -1.67
N GLY A 153 -4.11 -21.97 -2.17
CA GLY A 153 -4.71 -22.67 -3.30
C GLY A 153 -6.11 -23.24 -3.05
N MET A 154 -6.61 -23.21 -1.82
CA MET A 154 -7.97 -23.66 -1.48
C MET A 154 -9.01 -22.55 -1.60
N ALA A 155 -8.60 -21.29 -1.76
CA ALA A 155 -9.52 -20.16 -1.96
C ALA A 155 -10.36 -20.35 -3.24
N ASP A 156 -11.60 -19.88 -3.22
CA ASP A 156 -12.45 -19.82 -4.42
C ASP A 156 -12.01 -18.71 -5.38
N MET A 157 -11.40 -17.65 -4.85
CA MET A 157 -10.76 -16.58 -5.61
C MET A 157 -9.56 -16.02 -4.83
N ILE A 158 -8.48 -15.71 -5.54
CA ILE A 158 -7.30 -15.06 -4.96
C ILE A 158 -7.19 -13.67 -5.56
N LEU A 159 -7.12 -12.65 -4.71
CA LEU A 159 -6.94 -11.25 -5.09
C LEU A 159 -5.54 -10.78 -4.73
N VAL A 160 -4.95 -9.94 -5.58
CA VAL A 160 -3.68 -9.25 -5.33
C VAL A 160 -3.80 -7.77 -5.67
N ASN A 161 -2.95 -6.95 -5.05
CA ASN A 161 -3.02 -5.49 -5.17
C ASN A 161 -2.48 -4.92 -6.48
N SER A 162 -1.76 -5.70 -7.30
CA SER A 162 -1.18 -5.23 -8.56
C SER A 162 -0.79 -6.40 -9.46
N ARG A 163 -0.57 -6.14 -10.76
CA ARG A 163 -0.01 -7.13 -11.70
C ARG A 163 1.44 -7.47 -11.36
N PHE A 164 2.19 -6.52 -10.81
CA PHE A 164 3.52 -6.78 -10.28
C PHE A 164 3.46 -7.81 -9.14
N THR A 165 2.54 -7.66 -8.20
CA THR A 165 2.32 -8.66 -7.14
C THR A 165 1.77 -9.97 -7.71
N ALA A 166 0.93 -9.95 -8.75
CA ALA A 166 0.50 -11.17 -9.44
C ALA A 166 1.69 -11.95 -10.04
N SER A 167 2.65 -11.24 -10.65
CA SER A 167 3.88 -11.85 -11.17
C SER A 167 4.77 -12.40 -10.06
N THR A 168 4.85 -11.68 -8.94
CA THR A 168 5.57 -12.11 -7.74
C THR A 168 4.92 -13.38 -7.15
N PHE A 169 3.59 -13.39 -7.05
CA PHE A 169 2.80 -14.54 -6.62
C PHE A 169 3.08 -15.77 -7.49
N ALA A 170 3.11 -15.61 -8.81
CA ALA A 170 3.42 -16.69 -9.75
C ALA A 170 4.84 -17.27 -9.55
N ASN A 171 5.82 -16.40 -9.27
CA ASN A 171 7.21 -16.81 -9.05
C ASN A 171 7.43 -17.50 -7.69
N THR A 172 6.65 -17.09 -6.68
CA THR A 172 6.67 -17.63 -5.31
C THR A 172 5.91 -18.96 -5.22
N PHE A 173 4.64 -18.98 -5.62
CA PHE A 173 3.77 -20.16 -5.54
C PHE A 173 3.77 -20.96 -6.84
N ARG A 174 4.91 -21.59 -7.12
CA ARG A 174 5.16 -22.30 -8.38
C ARG A 174 4.21 -23.47 -8.63
N HIS A 175 3.79 -24.18 -7.57
CA HIS A 175 2.85 -25.30 -7.72
C HIS A 175 1.46 -24.80 -8.06
N LEU A 176 1.00 -23.71 -7.43
CA LEU A 176 -0.28 -23.07 -7.81
C LEU A 176 -0.22 -22.56 -9.25
N HIS A 177 0.89 -21.93 -9.62
CA HIS A 177 1.09 -21.43 -10.98
C HIS A 177 1.09 -22.58 -12.01
N ALA A 178 1.76 -23.70 -11.71
CA ALA A 178 1.78 -24.89 -12.56
C ALA A 178 0.39 -25.54 -12.71
N LYS A 179 -0.47 -25.43 -11.70
CA LYS A 179 -1.89 -25.85 -11.75
C LYS A 179 -2.80 -24.89 -12.52
N GLY A 180 -2.27 -23.81 -13.08
CA GLY A 180 -3.04 -22.80 -13.81
C GLY A 180 -3.79 -21.81 -12.92
N ILE A 181 -3.58 -21.83 -11.60
CA ILE A 181 -4.18 -20.85 -10.69
C ILE A 181 -3.50 -19.50 -10.92
N ARG A 182 -4.31 -18.46 -11.18
CA ARG A 182 -3.85 -17.10 -11.42
C ARG A 182 -4.66 -16.15 -10.53
N PRO A 183 -4.02 -15.30 -9.73
CA PRO A 183 -4.76 -14.33 -8.93
C PRO A 183 -5.35 -13.23 -9.82
N SER A 184 -6.54 -12.76 -9.45
CA SER A 184 -7.15 -11.57 -10.04
C SER A 184 -6.60 -10.32 -9.37
N VAL A 185 -6.51 -9.22 -10.12
CA VAL A 185 -6.01 -7.95 -9.57
C VAL A 185 -7.19 -7.13 -9.07
N LEU A 186 -7.13 -6.71 -7.81
CA LEU A 186 -8.01 -5.71 -7.22
C LEU A 186 -7.13 -4.62 -6.63
N TYR A 187 -7.11 -3.45 -7.27
CA TYR A 187 -6.23 -2.36 -6.87
C TYR A 187 -6.71 -1.69 -5.57
N PRO A 188 -5.84 -1.44 -4.59
CA PRO A 188 -6.18 -0.63 -3.42
C PRO A 188 -6.69 0.76 -3.81
N ALA A 189 -7.60 1.28 -2.99
CA ALA A 189 -8.24 2.56 -3.23
C ALA A 189 -7.59 3.73 -2.49
N VAL A 190 -7.84 4.92 -3.01
CA VAL A 190 -7.63 6.19 -2.31
C VAL A 190 -8.97 6.91 -2.19
N ASN A 191 -9.28 7.39 -0.98
CA ASN A 191 -10.38 8.32 -0.79
C ASN A 191 -10.00 9.68 -1.40
N VAL A 192 -10.52 9.99 -2.58
CA VAL A 192 -10.23 11.24 -3.32
C VAL A 192 -10.82 12.48 -2.66
N ASP A 193 -11.87 12.31 -1.84
CA ASP A 193 -12.58 13.40 -1.17
C ASP A 193 -11.77 13.98 0.01
N GLN A 194 -10.75 13.24 0.49
CA GLN A 194 -9.82 13.75 1.50
C GLN A 194 -8.89 14.86 0.96
N PHE A 195 -8.80 14.99 -0.38
CA PHE A 195 -7.92 15.95 -1.04
C PHE A 195 -8.74 17.01 -1.78
N GLY A 196 -8.61 18.25 -1.33
CA GLY A 196 -9.18 19.42 -2.00
C GLY A 196 -8.39 19.84 -3.25
N LYS A 197 -8.84 20.91 -3.89
CA LYS A 197 -8.05 21.58 -4.93
C LYS A 197 -6.75 22.14 -4.33
N PRO A 198 -5.65 22.15 -5.10
CA PRO A 198 -4.38 22.65 -4.61
C PRO A 198 -4.45 24.14 -4.30
N ASN A 199 -3.84 24.53 -3.18
CA ASN A 199 -3.81 25.93 -2.72
C ASN A 199 -2.67 26.72 -3.37
N SER A 200 -1.62 26.03 -3.80
CA SER A 200 -0.45 26.61 -4.46
C SER A 200 0.34 25.55 -5.22
N TYR A 201 1.24 26.00 -6.10
CA TYR A 201 2.27 25.18 -6.74
C TYR A 201 3.62 25.80 -6.41
N MET A 202 4.00 25.72 -5.13
CA MET A 202 5.32 26.18 -4.70
C MET A 202 6.39 25.38 -5.43
N LEU A 203 7.53 26.00 -5.73
CA LEU A 203 8.71 25.35 -6.33
C LEU A 203 9.39 24.41 -5.30
N ASN A 204 8.63 23.45 -4.79
CA ASN A 204 9.02 22.48 -3.79
C ASN A 204 8.68 21.09 -4.32
N PHE A 205 9.68 20.22 -4.37
CA PHE A 205 9.50 18.79 -4.61
C PHE A 205 9.25 18.10 -3.28
N LEU A 206 8.41 17.07 -3.30
CA LEU A 206 7.99 16.38 -2.08
C LEU A 206 8.27 14.89 -2.18
N SER A 207 8.97 14.32 -1.20
CA SER A 207 9.11 12.86 -1.04
C SER A 207 8.41 12.45 0.26
N ILE A 208 7.38 11.61 0.17
CA ILE A 208 6.67 11.05 1.33
C ILE A 208 6.97 9.55 1.44
N ASN A 209 7.81 9.17 2.38
CA ASN A 209 8.18 7.76 2.62
C ASN A 209 8.58 7.55 4.08
N ARG A 210 8.38 6.35 4.63
CA ARG A 210 9.04 5.99 5.91
C ARG A 210 10.57 6.08 5.73
N PHE A 211 11.27 6.46 6.79
CA PHE A 211 12.74 6.54 6.80
C PHE A 211 13.39 5.13 6.84
N GLU A 212 13.15 4.33 5.81
CA GLU A 212 13.65 2.97 5.64
C GLU A 212 14.52 2.90 4.38
N ARG A 213 15.68 2.21 4.42
CA ARG A 213 16.64 2.23 3.30
C ARG A 213 16.08 1.68 1.99
N LYS A 214 15.14 0.73 2.07
CA LYS A 214 14.42 0.17 0.90
C LYS A 214 13.60 1.21 0.14
N LYS A 215 13.24 2.34 0.77
CA LYS A 215 12.50 3.43 0.12
C LYS A 215 13.38 4.33 -0.74
N ASN A 216 14.71 4.14 -0.68
CA ASN A 216 15.69 4.76 -1.58
C ASN A 216 15.58 6.31 -1.62
N ILE A 217 15.30 6.95 -0.48
CA ILE A 217 15.14 8.41 -0.34
C ILE A 217 16.43 9.16 -0.72
N ASN A 218 17.59 8.51 -0.59
CA ASN A 218 18.87 9.02 -1.08
C ASN A 218 18.83 9.40 -2.58
N LEU A 219 18.03 8.70 -3.39
CA LEU A 219 17.82 9.04 -4.79
C LEU A 219 17.17 10.43 -4.95
N ALA A 220 16.20 10.80 -4.10
CA ALA A 220 15.58 12.11 -4.14
C ALA A 220 16.59 13.22 -3.80
N VAL A 221 17.42 13.01 -2.77
CA VAL A 221 18.48 13.95 -2.37
C VAL A 221 19.50 14.12 -3.50
N SER A 222 20.02 13.02 -4.05
CA SER A 222 21.00 13.07 -5.15
C SER A 222 20.44 13.65 -6.43
N ALA A 223 19.17 13.37 -6.77
CA ALA A 223 18.50 13.93 -7.94
C ALA A 223 18.31 15.45 -7.79
N PHE A 224 17.88 15.90 -6.61
CA PHE A 224 17.74 17.31 -6.31
C PHE A 224 19.09 18.04 -6.34
N ALA A 225 20.17 17.42 -5.83
CA ALA A 225 21.51 17.96 -5.96
C ALA A 225 21.99 18.08 -7.42
N LYS A 226 21.64 17.09 -8.27
CA LYS A 226 21.91 17.16 -9.71
C LYS A 226 21.12 18.27 -10.39
N LEU A 227 19.83 18.42 -10.06
CA LEU A 227 18.98 19.49 -10.55
C LEU A 227 19.59 20.88 -10.29
N GLN A 228 20.09 21.12 -9.07
CA GLN A 228 20.75 22.38 -8.71
C GLN A 228 22.05 22.64 -9.49
N LYS A 229 22.68 21.59 -10.03
CA LYS A 229 23.91 21.66 -10.83
C LYS A 229 23.64 21.74 -12.34
N LEU A 230 22.38 21.60 -12.79
CA LEU A 230 22.03 21.71 -14.21
C LEU A 230 22.29 23.14 -14.71
N LYS A 231 23.02 23.25 -15.82
CA LYS A 231 23.38 24.53 -16.45
C LYS A 231 22.35 24.95 -17.50
N GLY A 232 22.36 26.24 -17.87
CA GLY A 232 21.36 26.92 -18.72
C GLY A 232 21.12 26.37 -20.13
N GLY A 233 21.83 25.33 -20.57
CA GLY A 233 21.47 24.60 -21.79
C GLY A 233 20.22 23.72 -21.63
N VAL A 234 20.00 23.19 -20.43
CA VAL A 234 18.81 22.38 -20.11
C VAL A 234 17.68 23.26 -19.60
N LEU A 235 17.98 24.29 -18.79
CA LEU A 235 17.01 25.21 -18.19
C LEU A 235 17.02 26.54 -18.96
N LYS A 236 16.13 26.70 -19.93
CA LYS A 236 16.01 27.95 -20.69
C LYS A 236 15.44 29.06 -19.80
N ASN A 237 16.31 29.93 -19.27
CA ASN A 237 15.97 31.14 -18.48
C ASN A 237 15.26 30.91 -17.12
N CYS A 238 15.18 29.67 -16.61
CA CYS A 238 14.60 29.37 -15.31
C CYS A 238 15.69 29.23 -14.24
N SER A 239 15.49 29.84 -13.07
CA SER A 239 16.37 29.66 -11.90
C SER A 239 15.96 28.41 -11.12
N VAL A 240 16.92 27.54 -10.82
CA VAL A 240 16.76 26.42 -9.87
C VAL A 240 17.07 26.81 -8.44
N ALA A 241 17.65 28.00 -8.22
CA ALA A 241 18.15 28.41 -6.91
C ALA A 241 17.06 28.47 -5.83
N ASP A 242 15.82 28.78 -6.22
CA ASP A 242 14.67 28.88 -5.32
C ASP A 242 13.95 27.54 -5.11
N ALA A 243 14.36 26.50 -5.83
CA ALA A 243 13.77 25.17 -5.68
C ALA A 243 14.15 24.57 -4.33
N THR A 244 13.18 23.92 -3.68
CA THR A 244 13.36 23.22 -2.40
C THR A 244 12.92 21.76 -2.51
N LEU A 245 13.40 20.92 -1.60
CA LEU A 245 12.96 19.54 -1.47
C LEU A 245 12.51 19.28 -0.03
N THR A 246 11.26 18.89 0.14
CA THR A 246 10.74 18.43 1.43
C THR A 246 10.71 16.90 1.47
N ILE A 247 11.35 16.32 2.48
CA ILE A 247 11.33 14.88 2.77
C ILE A 247 10.51 14.68 4.03
N ALA A 248 9.31 14.13 3.89
CA ALA A 248 8.39 13.85 4.98
C ALA A 248 8.18 12.35 5.14
N GLY A 249 8.02 11.87 6.37
CA GLY A 249 7.98 10.42 6.57
C GLY A 249 7.67 9.96 7.96
N GLY A 250 7.09 8.75 8.06
CA GLY A 250 6.96 8.06 9.34
C GLY A 250 8.34 7.81 9.95
N TYR A 251 8.52 8.26 11.19
CA TYR A 251 9.76 8.16 11.94
C TYR A 251 9.47 7.67 13.36
N ASP A 252 10.06 6.53 13.72
CA ASP A 252 10.04 6.02 15.10
C ASP A 252 11.48 5.98 15.64
N LYS A 253 11.74 6.79 16.66
CA LYS A 253 13.02 6.87 17.39
C LYS A 253 13.44 5.55 18.06
N ARG A 254 12.51 4.60 18.23
CA ARG A 254 12.78 3.25 18.76
C ARG A 254 13.34 2.32 17.69
N LEU A 255 13.12 2.64 16.42
CA LEU A 255 13.64 1.87 15.29
C LEU A 255 14.98 2.45 14.87
N ARG A 256 16.06 1.71 15.17
CA ARG A 256 17.44 2.14 14.86
C ARG A 256 17.64 2.51 13.39
N GLU A 257 17.01 1.77 12.47
CA GLU A 257 17.09 2.05 11.03
C GLU A 257 16.57 3.46 10.69
N ASN A 258 15.46 3.90 11.27
CA ASN A 258 14.90 5.23 10.99
C ASN A 258 15.85 6.35 11.42
N VAL A 259 16.45 6.19 12.60
CA VAL A 259 17.40 7.16 13.17
C VAL A 259 18.65 7.25 12.30
N GLU A 260 19.27 6.10 12.03
CA GLU A 260 20.49 6.03 11.21
C GLU A 260 20.27 6.57 9.80
N TYR A 261 19.17 6.17 9.14
CA TYR A 261 18.93 6.56 7.77
C TYR A 261 18.63 8.06 7.62
N LEU A 262 17.91 8.66 8.58
CA LEU A 262 17.71 10.11 8.58
C LEU A 262 19.04 10.87 8.65
N GLU A 263 19.97 10.44 9.52
CA GLU A 263 21.28 11.07 9.63
C GLU A 263 22.14 10.83 8.37
N GLU A 264 22.09 9.63 7.78
CA GLU A 264 22.72 9.35 6.48
C GLU A 264 22.23 10.30 5.37
N LEU A 265 20.93 10.59 5.34
CA LEU A 265 20.33 11.51 4.36
C LEU A 265 20.76 12.97 4.59
N LYS A 266 20.85 13.42 5.85
CA LYS A 266 21.36 14.76 6.19
C LYS A 266 22.82 14.90 5.79
N SER A 267 23.67 13.94 6.14
CA SER A 267 25.08 13.93 5.73
C SER A 267 25.26 13.85 4.21
N LEU A 268 24.36 13.16 3.50
CA LEU A 268 24.34 13.19 2.04
C LEU A 268 24.00 14.59 1.50
N ALA A 269 22.98 15.25 2.05
CA ALA A 269 22.59 16.61 1.66
C ALA A 269 23.71 17.63 1.90
N GLU A 270 24.45 17.50 3.01
CA GLU A 270 25.63 18.31 3.32
C GLU A 270 26.75 18.09 2.30
N ARG A 271 27.12 16.83 2.03
CA ARG A 271 28.17 16.49 1.05
C ARG A 271 27.82 16.95 -0.36
N GLU A 272 26.55 16.92 -0.73
CA GLU A 272 26.07 17.37 -2.04
C GLU A 272 25.89 18.90 -2.13
N GLY A 273 26.01 19.62 -1.01
CA GLY A 273 25.91 21.09 -0.95
C GLY A 273 24.47 21.62 -1.04
N VAL A 274 23.47 20.81 -0.71
CA VAL A 274 22.04 21.17 -0.82
C VAL A 274 21.30 21.16 0.52
N ALA A 275 22.00 20.97 1.64
CA ALA A 275 21.39 20.89 2.97
C ALA A 275 20.45 22.07 3.30
N ASN A 276 20.79 23.30 2.90
CA ASN A 276 19.97 24.49 3.17
C ASN A 276 18.67 24.56 2.36
N SER A 277 18.55 23.74 1.31
CA SER A 277 17.37 23.69 0.43
C SER A 277 16.53 22.43 0.66
N ILE A 278 16.88 21.61 1.66
CA ILE A 278 16.16 20.39 2.01
C ILE A 278 15.55 20.53 3.40
N ASN A 279 14.24 20.28 3.49
CA ASN A 279 13.51 20.23 4.75
C ASN A 279 13.16 18.78 5.12
N PHE A 280 13.57 18.32 6.31
CA PHE A 280 13.26 16.99 6.82
C PHE A 280 12.15 17.07 7.86
N ILE A 281 11.01 16.43 7.60
CA ILE A 281 9.85 16.38 8.50
C ILE A 281 9.69 14.94 9.01
N THR A 282 9.93 14.74 10.30
CA THR A 282 9.73 13.45 10.96
C THR A 282 8.31 13.35 11.51
N SER A 283 7.59 12.31 11.09
CA SER A 283 6.23 11.99 11.54
C SER A 283 5.23 13.15 11.38
N CYS A 284 4.78 13.36 10.14
CA CYS A 284 3.69 14.30 9.84
C CYS A 284 2.31 13.72 10.18
N SER A 285 1.42 14.55 10.73
CA SER A 285 -0.01 14.24 10.83
C SER A 285 -0.66 14.12 9.44
N THR A 286 -1.85 13.54 9.36
CA THR A 286 -2.64 13.49 8.12
C THR A 286 -2.92 14.89 7.56
N ALA A 287 -3.23 15.85 8.43
CA ALA A 287 -3.47 17.24 8.01
C ALA A 287 -2.20 17.89 7.43
N GLU A 288 -1.04 17.68 8.05
CA GLU A 288 0.25 18.17 7.53
C GLU A 288 0.62 17.49 6.21
N ARG A 289 0.43 16.16 6.09
CA ARG A 289 0.64 15.41 4.84
C ARG A 289 -0.20 16.01 3.71
N ASN A 290 -1.49 16.22 3.95
CA ASN A 290 -2.42 16.76 2.95
C ASN A 290 -2.06 18.21 2.60
N SER A 291 -1.60 19.01 3.56
CA SER A 291 -1.11 20.37 3.31
C SER A 291 0.12 20.36 2.41
N LEU A 292 1.14 19.54 2.73
CA LEU A 292 2.35 19.39 1.92
C LEU A 292 2.03 18.95 0.48
N LEU A 293 1.14 17.95 0.35
CA LEU A 293 0.65 17.50 -0.95
C LEU A 293 -0.06 18.62 -1.70
N SER A 294 -0.91 19.41 -1.04
CA SER A 294 -1.68 20.48 -1.72
C SER A 294 -0.82 21.63 -2.26
N GLN A 295 0.40 21.81 -1.72
CA GLN A 295 1.26 22.97 -2.01
C GLN A 295 2.48 22.64 -2.89
N CYS A 296 2.92 21.39 -2.95
CA CYS A 296 4.12 21.02 -3.70
C CYS A 296 3.92 21.16 -5.23
N LEU A 297 5.02 21.20 -5.98
CA LEU A 297 4.98 21.18 -7.44
C LEU A 297 4.73 19.77 -7.97
N CYS A 298 5.45 18.78 -7.39
CA CYS A 298 5.47 17.40 -7.82
C CYS A 298 5.92 16.52 -6.65
N VAL A 299 5.46 15.27 -6.63
CA VAL A 299 5.94 14.24 -5.69
C VAL A 299 7.01 13.38 -6.34
N LEU A 300 8.09 13.10 -5.60
CA LEU A 300 9.14 12.15 -5.97
C LEU A 300 8.90 10.82 -5.25
N TYR A 301 8.72 9.75 -6.02
CA TYR A 301 8.51 8.41 -5.52
C TYR A 301 9.68 7.49 -5.90
N THR A 302 10.64 7.39 -4.99
CA THR A 302 11.92 6.70 -5.18
C THR A 302 12.00 5.19 -4.87
N PRO A 303 11.04 4.54 -4.19
CA PRO A 303 11.10 3.09 -3.97
C PRO A 303 11.19 2.31 -5.28
N LYS A 304 12.08 1.31 -5.33
CA LYS A 304 12.16 0.34 -6.43
C LYS A 304 11.40 -0.92 -6.07
N ASP A 305 10.82 -1.58 -7.06
CA ASP A 305 10.13 -2.87 -6.90
C ASP A 305 9.05 -2.85 -5.79
N GLU A 306 8.45 -1.69 -5.54
CA GLU A 306 7.36 -1.55 -4.58
C GLU A 306 6.12 -2.27 -5.11
N HIS A 307 5.39 -2.98 -4.25
CA HIS A 307 4.24 -3.77 -4.68
C HIS A 307 3.13 -2.99 -5.36
N PHE A 308 2.80 -1.81 -4.83
CA PHE A 308 1.71 -0.98 -5.35
C PHE A 308 2.07 0.49 -5.40
N GLY A 309 2.49 1.04 -4.25
CA GLY A 309 2.80 2.46 -4.12
C GLY A 309 1.55 3.32 -3.97
N ILE A 310 1.00 3.37 -2.75
CA ILE A 310 -0.20 4.19 -2.45
C ILE A 310 0.11 5.69 -2.50
N VAL A 311 1.33 6.11 -2.15
CA VAL A 311 1.75 7.53 -2.12
C VAL A 311 1.61 8.21 -3.49
N PRO A 312 2.03 7.58 -4.61
CA PRO A 312 1.68 8.07 -5.95
C PRO A 312 0.19 8.38 -6.11
N LEU A 313 -0.70 7.46 -5.73
CA LEU A 313 -2.14 7.67 -5.85
C LEU A 313 -2.65 8.81 -4.95
N GLU A 314 -2.13 8.94 -3.73
CA GLU A 314 -2.45 10.07 -2.84
C GLU A 314 -2.02 11.42 -3.45
N ALA A 315 -0.83 11.47 -4.05
CA ALA A 315 -0.32 12.66 -4.71
C ALA A 315 -1.16 13.04 -5.93
N MET A 316 -1.47 12.06 -6.77
CA MET A 316 -2.31 12.24 -7.96
C MET A 316 -3.73 12.63 -7.56
N ALA A 317 -4.29 12.02 -6.51
CA ALA A 317 -5.56 12.46 -5.94
C ALA A 317 -5.50 13.92 -5.47
N ALA A 318 -4.37 14.37 -4.92
CA ALA A 318 -4.13 15.77 -4.55
C ALA A 318 -3.82 16.72 -5.73
N HIS A 319 -4.09 16.32 -6.97
CA HIS A 319 -3.81 17.06 -8.21
C HIS A 319 -2.32 17.34 -8.41
N LYS A 320 -1.43 16.44 -7.95
CA LYS A 320 0.02 16.58 -8.12
C LYS A 320 0.56 15.48 -9.02
N PRO A 321 1.37 15.84 -10.03
CA PRO A 321 2.06 14.84 -10.83
C PRO A 321 3.11 14.13 -9.98
N VAL A 322 3.50 12.94 -10.44
CA VAL A 322 4.46 12.08 -9.74
C VAL A 322 5.64 11.74 -10.64
N ILE A 323 6.86 11.91 -10.15
CA ILE A 323 8.06 11.30 -10.74
C ILE A 323 8.36 10.04 -9.96
N ALA A 324 8.20 8.88 -10.57
CA ALA A 324 8.35 7.58 -9.91
C ALA A 324 9.38 6.69 -10.60
N CYS A 325 9.96 5.74 -9.86
CA CYS A 325 10.78 4.68 -10.44
C CYS A 325 9.96 3.84 -11.43
N ASN A 326 10.51 3.57 -12.60
CA ASN A 326 9.94 2.70 -13.63
C ASN A 326 10.08 1.21 -13.27
N SER A 327 9.57 0.83 -12.10
CA SER A 327 9.64 -0.53 -11.55
C SER A 327 8.50 -0.77 -10.56
N GLY A 328 8.03 -2.00 -10.44
CA GLY A 328 6.99 -2.35 -9.47
C GLY A 328 5.61 -1.78 -9.80
N GLY A 329 4.79 -1.63 -8.76
CA GLY A 329 3.44 -1.05 -8.80
C GLY A 329 3.32 0.36 -9.37
N PRO A 330 4.29 1.28 -9.20
CA PRO A 330 4.26 2.59 -9.87
C PRO A 330 4.08 2.54 -11.39
N VAL A 331 4.54 1.46 -12.06
CA VAL A 331 4.35 1.27 -13.51
C VAL A 331 2.88 1.09 -13.88
N GLU A 332 2.07 0.61 -12.94
CA GLU A 332 0.63 0.42 -13.12
C GLU A 332 -0.19 1.63 -12.67
N THR A 333 0.28 2.37 -11.66
CA THR A 333 -0.47 3.47 -11.07
C THR A 333 -0.17 4.82 -11.72
N VAL A 334 1.05 5.06 -12.18
CA VAL A 334 1.45 6.34 -12.80
C VAL A 334 1.45 6.21 -14.31
N LYS A 335 0.47 6.84 -14.97
CA LYS A 335 0.42 6.92 -16.43
C LYS A 335 1.50 7.87 -16.95
N ASN A 336 2.61 7.32 -17.47
CA ASN A 336 3.75 8.10 -17.96
C ASN A 336 3.34 9.19 -18.97
N GLU A 337 3.93 10.37 -18.82
CA GLU A 337 3.66 11.61 -19.57
C GLU A 337 2.22 12.15 -19.51
N VAL A 338 1.35 11.55 -18.69
CA VAL A 338 -0.01 12.02 -18.45
C VAL A 338 -0.18 12.41 -16.99
N ALA A 339 0.09 11.49 -16.07
CA ALA A 339 -0.01 11.71 -14.63
C ALA A 339 1.33 12.08 -13.96
N GLY A 340 2.41 12.11 -14.76
CA GLY A 340 3.77 12.33 -14.29
C GLY A 340 4.80 11.58 -15.14
N PHE A 341 5.95 11.24 -14.57
CA PHE A 341 7.04 10.58 -15.28
C PHE A 341 7.47 9.29 -14.59
N LEU A 342 7.61 8.22 -15.37
CA LEU A 342 8.32 7.01 -14.96
C LEU A 342 9.78 7.13 -15.40
N CYS A 343 10.69 7.08 -14.44
CA CYS A 343 12.12 7.27 -14.64
C CYS A 343 12.90 6.03 -14.24
N ASP A 344 14.00 5.76 -14.94
CA ASP A 344 15.00 4.86 -14.39
C ASP A 344 15.48 5.40 -13.04
N PRO A 345 15.82 4.52 -12.08
CA PRO A 345 16.08 4.93 -10.71
C PRO A 345 17.51 5.47 -10.54
N THR A 346 17.84 6.47 -11.37
CA THR A 346 19.09 7.21 -11.40
C THR A 346 18.82 8.67 -11.04
N ALA A 347 19.80 9.29 -10.39
CA ALA A 347 19.66 10.69 -9.99
C ALA A 347 19.61 11.63 -11.22
N GLU A 348 20.14 11.21 -12.37
CA GLU A 348 20.10 11.96 -13.61
C GLU A 348 18.68 12.02 -14.19
N ASP A 349 18.01 10.86 -14.34
CA ASP A 349 16.68 10.81 -14.96
C ASP A 349 15.63 11.53 -14.11
N PHE A 350 15.71 11.37 -12.79
CA PHE A 350 14.86 12.12 -11.86
C PHE A 350 15.14 13.62 -11.95
N ALA A 351 16.40 14.05 -12.00
CA ALA A 351 16.73 15.48 -12.12
C ALA A 351 16.22 16.08 -13.44
N LEU A 352 16.34 15.35 -14.56
CA LEU A 352 15.81 15.78 -15.86
C LEU A 352 14.28 15.88 -15.86
N ALA A 353 13.59 14.93 -15.23
CA ALA A 353 12.14 14.99 -15.07
C ALA A 353 11.71 16.18 -14.18
N MET A 354 12.43 16.44 -13.08
CA MET A 354 12.21 17.61 -12.24
C MET A 354 12.40 18.91 -13.02
N ALA A 355 13.45 18.98 -13.86
CA ALA A 355 13.74 20.15 -14.68
C ALA A 355 12.62 20.48 -15.68
N LYS A 356 11.88 19.48 -16.19
CA LYS A 356 10.72 19.71 -17.06
C LYS A 356 9.62 20.52 -16.34
N PHE A 357 9.33 20.20 -15.08
CA PHE A 357 8.34 20.95 -14.29
C PHE A 357 8.80 22.35 -13.88
N ILE A 358 10.12 22.57 -13.77
CA ILE A 358 10.66 23.92 -13.54
C ILE A 358 10.55 24.79 -14.80
N GLN A 359 10.75 24.19 -15.98
CA GLN A 359 10.67 24.90 -17.26
C GLN A 359 9.24 25.25 -17.67
N ASP A 360 8.28 24.36 -17.37
CA ASP A 360 6.85 24.58 -17.60
C ASP A 360 6.06 24.26 -16.32
N PRO A 361 5.92 25.22 -15.38
CA PRO A 361 5.12 25.02 -14.18
C PRO A 361 3.65 24.71 -14.48
N GLU A 362 3.10 25.19 -15.61
CA GLU A 362 1.74 24.86 -16.02
C GLU A 362 1.60 23.39 -16.44
N MET A 363 2.70 22.74 -16.87
CA MET A 363 2.71 21.29 -17.09
C MET A 363 2.34 20.52 -15.83
N ALA A 364 2.88 20.94 -14.68
CA ALA A 364 2.59 20.26 -13.42
C ALA A 364 1.11 20.36 -13.05
N LYS A 365 0.48 21.51 -13.33
CA LYS A 365 -0.95 21.70 -13.15
C LYS A 365 -1.78 20.83 -14.08
N ARG A 366 -1.49 20.84 -15.39
CA ARG A 366 -2.21 20.01 -16.39
C ARG A 366 -2.10 18.53 -16.07
N MET A 367 -0.87 18.03 -15.85
CA MET A 367 -0.66 16.63 -15.48
C MET A 367 -1.28 16.29 -14.13
N GLY A 368 -1.32 17.22 -13.18
CA GLY A 368 -1.99 17.04 -11.90
C GLY A 368 -3.50 16.82 -12.02
N GLU A 369 -4.17 17.57 -12.89
CA GLU A 369 -5.60 17.37 -13.18
C GLU A 369 -5.85 16.01 -13.85
N ASP A 370 -5.05 15.67 -14.88
CA ASP A 370 -5.13 14.38 -15.56
C ASP A 370 -4.85 13.21 -14.59
N ALA A 371 -3.90 13.40 -13.68
CA ALA A 371 -3.55 12.45 -12.64
C ALA A 371 -4.71 12.21 -11.67
N ARG A 372 -5.38 13.28 -11.22
CA ARG A 372 -6.55 13.13 -10.35
C ARG A 372 -7.68 12.40 -11.07
N GLN A 373 -7.97 12.77 -12.32
CA GLN A 373 -9.01 12.11 -13.09
C GLN A 373 -8.70 10.62 -13.25
N HIS A 374 -7.44 10.27 -13.54
CA HIS A 374 -7.00 8.88 -13.59
C HIS A 374 -7.25 8.12 -12.28
N VAL A 375 -6.97 8.74 -11.13
CA VAL A 375 -7.25 8.14 -9.82
C VAL A 375 -8.75 7.96 -9.61
N ILE A 376 -9.58 8.96 -9.94
CA ILE A 376 -11.04 8.85 -9.81
C ILE A 376 -11.57 7.65 -10.59
N ASP A 377 -11.13 7.52 -11.85
CA ASP A 377 -11.64 6.50 -12.77
C ASP A 377 -11.18 5.09 -12.38
N SER A 378 -9.95 4.94 -11.87
CA SER A 378 -9.30 3.63 -11.74
C SER A 378 -9.01 3.18 -10.30
N PHE A 379 -8.87 4.11 -9.36
CA PHE A 379 -8.31 3.86 -8.02
C PHE A 379 -9.09 4.56 -6.88
N SER A 380 -10.29 5.06 -7.15
CA SER A 380 -11.16 5.62 -6.10
C SER A 380 -11.79 4.51 -5.26
N THR A 381 -12.22 4.83 -4.03
CA THR A 381 -12.96 3.86 -3.19
C THR A 381 -14.21 3.34 -3.90
N LYS A 382 -14.91 4.20 -4.65
CA LYS A 382 -16.08 3.83 -5.46
C LYS A 382 -15.72 2.81 -6.54
N THR A 383 -14.67 3.06 -7.32
CA THR A 383 -14.22 2.12 -8.37
C THR A 383 -13.79 0.79 -7.76
N PHE A 384 -13.04 0.81 -6.66
CA PHE A 384 -12.67 -0.38 -5.92
C PHE A 384 -13.89 -1.17 -5.44
N GLY A 385 -14.88 -0.48 -4.86
CA GLY A 385 -16.14 -1.04 -4.41
C GLY A 385 -16.91 -1.74 -5.52
N GLN A 386 -17.03 -1.09 -6.68
CA GLN A 386 -17.70 -1.64 -7.86
C GLN A 386 -17.01 -2.91 -8.35
N HIS A 387 -15.68 -2.89 -8.48
CA HIS A 387 -14.91 -4.07 -8.91
C HIS A 387 -14.99 -5.21 -7.89
N LEU A 388 -14.83 -4.91 -6.60
CA LEU A 388 -14.94 -5.91 -5.54
C LEU A 388 -16.34 -6.54 -5.54
N ASN A 389 -17.39 -5.72 -5.58
CA ASN A 389 -18.77 -6.20 -5.64
C ASN A 389 -18.99 -7.15 -6.83
N GLN A 390 -18.53 -6.77 -8.02
CA GLN A 390 -18.64 -7.61 -9.21
C GLN A 390 -17.91 -8.96 -9.03
N ILE A 391 -16.68 -8.93 -8.52
CA ILE A 391 -15.90 -10.15 -8.23
C ILE A 391 -16.66 -11.06 -7.26
N LEU A 392 -17.21 -10.52 -6.17
CA LEU A 392 -17.92 -11.33 -5.18
C LEU A 392 -19.18 -11.97 -5.78
N LEU A 393 -19.94 -11.22 -6.59
CA LEU A 393 -21.12 -11.75 -7.28
C LEU A 393 -20.76 -12.89 -8.23
N ASP A 394 -19.65 -12.77 -8.96
CA ASP A 394 -19.19 -13.81 -9.90
C ASP A 394 -18.73 -15.08 -9.16
N VAL A 395 -18.04 -14.92 -8.03
CA VAL A 395 -17.61 -16.05 -7.16
C VAL A 395 -18.80 -16.81 -6.56
N VAL A 396 -19.90 -16.11 -6.25
CA VAL A 396 -21.13 -16.74 -5.77
C VAL A 396 -21.84 -17.48 -6.90
N LYS A 397 -21.95 -16.87 -8.10
CA LYS A 397 -22.60 -17.49 -9.27
C LYS A 397 -21.90 -18.75 -9.76
N SER A 398 -20.57 -18.79 -9.71
CA SER A 398 -19.78 -19.97 -10.13
C SER A 398 -19.98 -21.22 -9.24
N LYS A 399 -20.96 -21.20 -8.34
CA LYS A 399 -21.40 -22.28 -7.46
C LYS A 399 -22.71 -22.91 -7.92
N GLU A 400 -23.49 -22.20 -8.74
CA GLU A 400 -24.79 -22.64 -9.23
C GLU A 400 -24.68 -23.45 -10.54
N ASP A 401 -23.55 -23.34 -11.24
CA ASP A 401 -23.11 -24.19 -12.34
C ASP A 401 -22.22 -25.34 -11.84
#